data_AF-A0A392S9Z5-F1
#
_entry.id   AF-A0A392S9Z5-F1
#
_cell.length_a   1.000
_cell.length_b   1.000
_cell.length_c   1.000
_cell.angle_alpha   90.00
_cell.angle_beta   90.00
_cell.angle_gamma   90.00
#
_symmetry.space_group_name_H-M   'P 1'
#
loop_
_entity.id
_entity.type
_entity.pdbx_description
1 polymer ?
#
loop_
_entity_poly.entity_id
_entity_poly.type
_entity_poly.pdbx_seq_one_letter_code
_entity_poly.pdbx_strand_id
1 'polypeptide(L)'
;MNTKQVKESLKESAELFAVFASLKLESEVKMGELPVVCEFPDVFPGDVSDVPPERKVEFTIDLVPGTGLISMAPYLMSASELKELMKQLEELLEKKFIRPSVSPWGA
;
A
#
# COMPACT_ATOMS: atom_id res chain seq x y z
N MET A 1 -45.40 0.97 23.18
CA MET A 1 -44.15 1.72 22.95
C MET A 1 -44.43 2.82 21.94
N ASN A 2 -44.16 4.08 22.29
CA ASN A 2 -44.57 5.25 21.50
C ASN A 2 -43.62 5.46 20.31
N THR A 3 -44.15 5.39 19.09
CA THR A 3 -43.39 5.45 17.83
C THR A 3 -42.76 6.82 17.56
N LYS A 4 -43.22 7.89 18.24
CA LYS A 4 -42.62 9.22 18.14
C LYS A 4 -41.27 9.28 18.84
N GLN A 5 -41.17 8.70 20.04
CA GLN A 5 -39.91 8.68 20.80
C GLN A 5 -38.80 7.89 20.11
N VAL A 6 -39.16 6.77 19.45
CA VAL A 6 -38.17 5.95 18.70
C VAL A 6 -37.59 6.70 17.51
N LYS A 7 -38.40 7.52 16.83
CA LYS A 7 -37.93 8.33 15.69
C LYS A 7 -37.06 9.50 16.13
N GLU A 8 -37.38 10.10 17.27
CA GLU A 8 -36.62 11.20 17.86
C GLU A 8 -35.22 10.72 18.31
N SER A 9 -35.14 9.57 18.97
CA SER A 9 -33.86 8.96 19.34
C SER A 9 -33.00 8.56 18.13
N LEU A 10 -33.65 8.11 17.03
CA LEU A 10 -32.94 7.80 15.79
C LEU A 10 -32.40 9.06 15.10
N LYS A 11 -33.16 10.16 15.14
CA LYS A 11 -32.74 11.45 14.60
C LYS A 11 -31.57 12.04 15.39
N GLU A 12 -31.65 12.03 16.72
CA GLU A 12 -30.55 12.43 17.60
C GLU A 12 -29.30 11.58 17.37
N SER A 13 -29.46 10.26 17.18
CA SER A 13 -28.33 9.38 16.89
C SER A 13 -27.69 9.63 15.51
N ALA A 14 -28.49 10.01 14.51
CA ALA A 14 -28.00 10.34 13.17
C ALA A 14 -27.26 11.69 13.18
N GLU A 15 -27.76 12.67 13.94
CA GLU A 15 -27.10 13.96 14.14
C GLU A 15 -25.78 13.79 14.92
N LEU A 16 -25.77 12.96 15.96
CA LEU A 16 -24.54 12.60 16.70
C LEU A 16 -23.51 11.92 15.79
N PHE A 17 -23.96 11.02 14.92
CA PHE A 17 -23.09 10.31 13.97
C PHE A 17 -22.52 11.24 12.89
N ALA A 18 -23.33 12.18 12.39
CA ALA A 18 -22.87 13.18 11.43
C ALA A 18 -21.81 14.11 12.04
N VAL A 19 -22.00 14.57 13.27
CA VAL A 19 -21.01 15.38 14.00
C VAL A 19 -19.71 14.58 14.21
N PHE A 20 -19.81 13.33 14.62
CA PHE A 20 -18.63 12.47 14.81
C PHE A 20 -17.87 12.21 13.50
N ALA A 21 -18.58 12.01 12.39
CA ALA A 21 -17.97 11.85 11.08
C ALA A 21 -17.28 13.13 10.59
N SER A 22 -17.88 14.31 10.81
CA SER A 22 -17.28 15.60 10.48
C SER A 22 -16.03 15.89 11.31
N LEU A 23 -16.02 15.58 12.61
CA LEU A 23 -14.84 15.71 13.46
C LEU A 23 -13.69 14.80 13.02
N LYS A 24 -14.00 13.61 12.50
CA LYS A 24 -13.01 12.67 11.94
C LYS A 24 -12.51 13.07 10.54
N LEU A 25 -13.33 13.79 9.76
CA LEU A 25 -12.99 14.26 8.42
C LEU A 25 -12.06 15.48 8.45
N GLU A 26 -12.20 16.34 9.47
CA GLU A 26 -11.35 17.53 9.64
C GLU A 26 -10.00 17.22 10.30
N SER A 27 -9.90 16.12 11.05
CA SER A 27 -8.60 15.62 11.50
C SER A 27 -7.92 14.88 10.35
N GLU A 28 -7.08 15.58 9.60
CA GLU A 28 -5.97 14.96 8.89
C GLU A 28 -5.05 14.35 9.96
N VAL A 29 -5.40 13.16 10.45
CA VAL A 29 -4.65 12.50 11.53
C VAL A 29 -3.28 12.20 10.98
N LYS A 30 -2.29 12.97 11.42
CA LYS A 30 -0.90 12.71 11.09
C LYS A 30 -0.59 11.31 11.58
N MET A 31 -0.06 10.47 10.69
CA MET A 31 0.18 9.05 10.98
C MET A 31 1.01 8.86 12.26
N GLY A 32 1.94 9.78 12.56
CA GLY A 32 2.73 9.82 13.80
C GLY A 32 2.01 10.32 15.07
N GLU A 33 0.69 10.55 15.04
CA GLU A 33 -0.13 10.86 16.23
C GLU A 33 -0.98 9.67 16.66
N LEU A 34 -1.06 8.62 15.84
CA LEU A 34 -1.74 7.38 16.18
C LEU A 34 -0.93 6.64 17.25
N PRO A 35 -1.52 6.32 18.43
CA PRO A 35 -0.81 5.63 19.50
C PRO A 35 -0.09 4.36 19.03
N VAL A 36 -0.74 3.59 18.15
CA VAL A 36 -0.16 2.36 17.58
C VAL A 36 1.09 2.62 16.72
N VAL A 37 1.17 3.74 16.00
CA VAL A 37 2.35 4.07 15.18
C VAL A 37 3.51 4.48 16.08
N CYS A 38 3.22 5.25 17.13
CA CYS A 38 4.21 5.65 18.13
C CYS A 38 4.73 4.47 18.96
N GLU A 39 3.88 3.47 19.21
CA GLU A 39 4.24 2.25 19.94
C GLU A 39 5.17 1.32 19.13
N PHE A 40 5.09 1.36 17.80
CA PHE A 40 5.84 0.46 16.90
C PHE A 40 6.63 1.24 15.83
N PRO A 41 7.61 2.08 16.23
CA PRO A 41 8.37 2.92 15.28
C PRO A 41 9.25 2.09 14.33
N ASP A 42 9.59 0.87 14.70
CA ASP A 42 10.31 -0.13 13.91
C ASP A 42 9.43 -0.77 12.81
N VAL A 43 8.12 -0.89 13.05
CA VAL A 43 7.15 -1.42 12.08
C VAL A 43 6.68 -0.35 11.09
N PHE A 44 6.67 0.91 11.52
CA PHE A 44 6.24 2.05 10.70
C PHE A 44 7.36 3.08 10.47
N PRO A 45 8.49 2.69 9.86
CA PRO A 45 9.54 3.64 9.51
C PRO A 45 9.07 4.59 8.40
N GLY A 46 9.61 5.81 8.38
CA GLY A 46 9.25 6.82 7.38
C GLY A 46 9.63 6.45 5.93
N ASP A 47 10.64 5.59 5.77
CA ASP A 47 10.98 4.94 4.50
C ASP A 47 11.42 3.49 4.78
N VAL A 48 11.15 2.59 3.85
CA VAL A 48 11.52 1.17 3.95
C VAL A 48 12.99 1.05 3.52
N SER A 49 13.90 0.93 4.49
CA SER A 49 15.34 0.93 4.20
C SER A 49 15.90 -0.42 3.76
N ASP A 50 15.19 -1.53 4.01
CA ASP A 50 15.79 -2.86 3.90
C ASP A 50 15.01 -3.84 3.02
N VAL A 51 15.79 -4.67 2.33
CA VAL A 51 15.36 -5.94 1.74
C VAL A 51 14.67 -6.75 2.85
N PRO A 52 13.58 -7.48 2.57
CA PRO A 52 12.85 -8.17 3.61
C PRO A 52 13.79 -8.96 4.55
N PRO A 53 13.57 -8.88 5.88
CA PRO A 53 14.43 -9.56 6.86
C PRO A 53 14.62 -11.03 6.49
N GLU A 54 15.76 -11.62 6.85
CA GLU A 54 16.03 -13.04 6.62
C GLU A 54 14.84 -13.87 7.09
N ARG A 55 14.15 -14.48 6.12
CA ARG A 55 12.98 -15.30 6.39
C ARG A 55 13.46 -16.73 6.63
N LYS A 56 12.89 -17.38 7.64
CA LYS A 56 13.16 -18.80 7.92
C LYS A 56 12.73 -19.74 6.79
N VAL A 57 11.89 -19.25 5.87
CA VAL A 57 11.34 -20.01 4.75
C VAL A 57 11.70 -19.28 3.47
N GLU A 58 12.24 -20.04 2.52
CA GLU A 58 12.52 -19.55 1.17
C GLU A 58 11.21 -19.45 0.38
N PHE A 59 11.00 -18.33 -0.30
CA PHE A 59 9.85 -18.17 -1.18
C PHE A 59 10.18 -18.71 -2.57
N THR A 60 9.55 -19.83 -2.93
CA THR A 60 9.64 -20.42 -4.27
C THR A 60 8.36 -20.15 -5.03
N ILE A 61 8.48 -19.89 -6.34
CA ILE A 61 7.34 -19.77 -7.25
C ILE A 61 7.21 -21.10 -7.98
N ASP A 62 6.22 -21.90 -7.60
CA ASP A 62 5.91 -23.16 -8.27
C ASP A 62 5.15 -22.90 -9.57
N LEU A 63 5.67 -23.42 -10.68
CA LEU A 63 5.00 -23.35 -11.97
C LEU A 63 4.14 -24.60 -12.20
N VAL A 64 3.00 -24.41 -12.84
CA VAL A 64 2.18 -25.54 -13.30
C VAL A 64 2.97 -26.30 -14.38
N PRO A 65 3.03 -27.65 -14.34
CA PRO A 65 3.70 -28.42 -15.38
C PRO A 65 3.18 -28.07 -16.77
N GLY A 66 4.09 -27.75 -17.71
CA GLY A 66 3.75 -27.34 -19.07
C GLY A 66 3.58 -25.83 -19.27
N THR A 67 3.75 -25.00 -18.24
CA THR A 67 3.81 -23.54 -18.41
C THR A 67 5.04 -23.17 -19.25
N GLY A 68 4.80 -22.58 -20.44
CA GLY A 68 5.83 -22.03 -21.30
C GLY A 68 6.36 -20.68 -20.78
N LEU A 69 7.50 -20.26 -21.33
CA LEU A 69 8.08 -18.94 -21.05
C LEU A 69 7.18 -17.83 -21.60
N ILE A 70 6.93 -16.80 -20.79
CA ILE A 70 6.27 -15.56 -21.24
C ILE A 70 7.35 -14.52 -21.46
N SER A 71 7.43 -13.95 -22.67
CA SER A 71 8.37 -12.88 -23.02
C SER A 71 7.65 -11.86 -23.89
N MET A 72 7.08 -10.83 -23.26
CA MET A 72 6.36 -9.75 -23.94
C MET A 72 7.27 -8.55 -24.22
N ALA A 73 6.96 -7.82 -25.29
CA ALA A 73 7.62 -6.56 -25.56
C ALA A 73 7.12 -5.48 -24.58
N PRO A 74 7.99 -4.58 -24.07
CA PRO A 74 7.55 -3.50 -23.21
C PRO A 74 6.52 -2.60 -23.91
N TYR A 75 5.58 -2.07 -23.13
CA TYR A 75 4.62 -1.11 -23.63
C TYR A 75 5.29 0.18 -24.12
N LEU A 76 4.71 0.81 -25.13
CA LEU A 76 5.16 2.11 -25.62
C LEU A 76 4.85 3.18 -24.58
N MET A 77 5.84 4.03 -24.31
CA MET A 77 5.76 5.12 -23.34
C MET A 77 6.22 6.43 -23.98
N SER A 78 5.62 7.54 -23.56
CA SER A 78 6.11 8.87 -23.89
C SER A 78 7.45 9.17 -23.20
N ALA A 79 8.13 10.23 -23.65
CA ALA A 79 9.42 10.62 -23.07
C ALA A 79 9.32 10.98 -21.58
N SER A 80 8.20 11.56 -21.13
CA SER A 80 7.97 11.91 -19.72
C SER A 80 7.74 10.68 -18.86
N GLU A 81 6.97 9.70 -19.34
CA GLU A 81 6.74 8.45 -18.63
C GLU A 81 8.02 7.63 -18.50
N LEU A 82 8.82 7.55 -19.58
CA LEU A 82 10.10 6.85 -19.56
C LEU A 82 11.08 7.50 -18.56
N LYS A 83 11.10 8.84 -18.47
CA LYS A 83 11.95 9.55 -17.52
C LYS A 83 11.57 9.24 -16.07
N GLU A 84 10.28 9.24 -15.75
CA GLU A 84 9.82 8.92 -14.39
C GLU A 84 10.07 7.45 -14.05
N LEU A 85 9.85 6.53 -15.00
CA LEU A 85 10.13 5.12 -14.82
C LEU A 85 11.62 4.87 -14.52
N MET A 86 12.52 5.53 -15.25
CA MET A 86 13.96 5.41 -15.00
C MET A 86 14.35 5.91 -13.61
N LYS A 87 13.80 7.05 -13.18
CA LYS A 87 14.01 7.57 -11.82
C LYS A 87 13.57 6.57 -10.75
N GLN A 88 12.40 5.96 -10.89
CA GLN A 88 11.91 4.95 -9.96
C GLN A 88 12.78 3.68 -9.96
N LEU A 89 13.27 3.26 -11.13
CA LEU A 89 14.20 2.13 -11.22
C LEU A 89 15.53 2.39 -10.51
N GLU A 90 16.07 3.60 -10.63
CA GLU A 90 17.29 4.02 -9.92
C GLU A 90 17.10 3.97 -8.40
N GLU A 91 15.99 4.53 -7.89
CA GLU A 91 15.64 4.47 -6.47
C GLU A 91 15.51 3.01 -5.96
N LEU A 92 14.88 2.12 -6.75
CA LEU A 92 14.73 0.71 -6.39
C LEU A 92 16.05 -0.07 -6.43
N LEU A 93 16.95 0.27 -7.33
CA LEU A 93 18.31 -0.29 -7.40
C LEU A 93 19.15 0.15 -6.20
N GLU A 94 19.07 1.42 -5.82
CA GLU A 94 19.76 1.96 -4.65
C GLU A 94 19.28 1.29 -3.36
N LYS A 95 17.96 1.07 -3.23
CA LYS A 95 17.34 0.33 -2.13
C LYS A 95 17.59 -1.19 -2.17
N LYS A 96 18.25 -1.71 -3.21
CA LYS A 96 18.53 -3.14 -3.44
C LYS A 96 17.27 -4.01 -3.50
N PHE A 97 16.11 -3.43 -3.82
CA PHE A 97 14.87 -4.18 -4.00
C PHE A 97 14.85 -4.96 -5.32
N ILE A 98 15.56 -4.46 -6.32
CA ILE A 98 15.73 -5.10 -7.63
C ILE A 98 17.21 -5.21 -7.99
N ARG A 99 17.52 -6.06 -8.98
CA ARG A 99 18.84 -6.20 -9.58
C ARG A 99 18.72 -6.50 -11.07
N PRO A 100 19.73 -6.14 -11.88
CA PRO A 100 19.79 -6.57 -13.28
C PRO A 100 19.71 -8.10 -13.38
N SER A 101 18.99 -8.61 -14.38
CA SER A 101 18.85 -10.04 -14.62
C SER A 101 18.89 -10.37 -16.11
N VAL A 102 19.21 -11.62 -16.42
CA VAL A 102 19.19 -12.18 -17.79
C VAL A 102 18.12 -13.27 -17.88
N SER A 103 16.91 -12.94 -17.44
CA SER A 103 15.79 -13.88 -17.41
C SER A 103 15.25 -14.16 -18.82
N PRO A 104 14.91 -15.42 -19.14
CA PRO A 104 14.15 -15.74 -20.35
C PRO A 104 12.67 -15.33 -20.24
N TRP A 105 12.23 -14.87 -19.06
CA TRP A 105 10.89 -14.35 -18.80
C TRP A 105 10.88 -12.82 -18.87
N GLY A 106 9.92 -12.26 -19.61
CA GLY A 106 9.64 -10.83 -19.73
C GLY A 106 8.13 -10.58 -19.69
N ALA A 107 7.72 -9.66 -18.82
CA ALA A 107 6.32 -9.25 -18.65
C ALA A 107 6.01 -7.95 -19.39
#